data_AF-H0SSW3-F1
#
_entry.id   AF-H0SSW3-F1
#
_cell.length_a   1.000
_cell.length_b   1.000
_cell.length_c   1.000
_cell.angle_alpha   90.00
_cell.angle_beta   90.00
_cell.angle_gamma   90.00
#
_symmetry.space_group_name_H-M   'P 1'
#
loop_
_entity.id
_entity.type
_entity.pdbx_description
1 polymer ?
#
loop_
_entity_poly.entity_id
_entity_poly.type
_entity_poly.pdbx_seq_one_letter_code
_entity_poly.pdbx_strand_id
1 'polypeptide(L)'
;MPTDARPTSQTAIEDALLADALLGGGLPEEAEHQLWQASQSYHLDDVAEAHLKQAEALAPDHAAVLIGFYRFYFYKGRLNDALRIAKRCLAKAAVENHLPPHWRDVRPEHAEFGSFDHMLPRFFMFTLKGYAYLQMRLGNLVEGRLAVQKLLDLDPTDKIGARVLLEVVDRVELDDE
;
A
#
# COMPACT_ATOMS: atom_id res chain seq x y z
N MET A 1 11.10 14.40 -23.04
CA MET A 1 11.78 13.20 -22.50
C MET A 1 10.93 12.69 -21.35
N PRO A 2 10.17 11.58 -21.49
CA PRO A 2 9.40 11.08 -20.36
C PRO A 2 10.36 10.38 -19.41
N THR A 3 10.46 10.91 -18.20
CA THR A 3 11.26 10.35 -17.11
C THR A 3 10.60 9.04 -16.69
N ASP A 4 11.10 7.94 -17.24
CA ASP A 4 10.80 6.57 -16.87
C ASP A 4 11.33 6.35 -15.45
N ALA A 5 10.52 6.74 -14.45
CA ALA A 5 10.76 6.47 -13.05
C ALA A 5 10.46 4.98 -12.79
N ARG A 6 11.31 4.11 -13.34
CA ARG A 6 11.37 2.70 -12.94
C ARG A 6 11.61 2.67 -11.43
N PRO A 7 10.80 1.93 -10.67
CA PRO A 7 11.04 1.79 -9.24
C PRO A 7 12.46 1.27 -9.03
N THR A 8 13.23 1.96 -8.19
CA THR A 8 14.56 1.51 -7.76
C THR A 8 14.46 0.10 -7.21
N SER A 9 15.34 -0.80 -7.66
CA SER A 9 15.31 -2.24 -7.36
C SER A 9 15.16 -2.57 -5.88
N GLN A 10 15.58 -1.67 -4.99
CA GLN A 10 15.50 -1.84 -3.54
C GLN A 10 14.06 -1.77 -2.98
N THR A 11 13.21 -0.88 -3.50
CA THR A 11 11.81 -0.71 -3.06
C THR A 11 10.93 -1.87 -3.55
N ALA A 12 11.19 -2.37 -4.75
CA ALA A 12 10.49 -3.52 -5.31
C ALA A 12 10.83 -4.84 -4.60
N ILE A 13 12.07 -4.96 -4.09
CA ILE A 13 12.52 -6.12 -3.32
C ILE A 13 11.95 -6.08 -1.90
N GLU A 14 11.88 -4.91 -1.27
CA GLU A 14 11.21 -4.72 0.03
C GLU A 14 9.71 -5.03 -0.06
N ASP A 15 9.01 -4.55 -1.11
CA ASP A 15 7.59 -4.84 -1.33
C ASP A 15 7.31 -6.32 -1.60
N ALA A 16 8.21 -7.02 -2.31
CA ALA A 16 8.07 -8.44 -2.62
C ALA A 16 8.38 -9.32 -1.40
N LEU A 17 9.42 -9.00 -0.62
CA LEU A 17 9.72 -9.70 0.64
C LEU A 17 8.62 -9.50 1.67
N LEU A 18 8.05 -8.28 1.74
CA LEU A 18 6.94 -7.96 2.64
C LEU A 18 5.68 -8.72 2.23
N ALA A 19 5.37 -8.85 0.93
CA ALA A 19 4.22 -9.61 0.47
C ALA A 19 4.36 -11.13 0.71
N ASP A 20 5.53 -11.70 0.51
CA ASP A 20 5.80 -13.13 0.66
C ASP A 20 5.78 -13.56 2.13
N ALA A 21 6.45 -12.80 3.01
CA ALA A 21 6.62 -13.18 4.40
C ALA A 21 5.47 -12.75 5.33
N LEU A 22 4.58 -11.83 4.91
CA LEU A 22 3.38 -11.49 5.70
C LEU A 22 2.17 -12.39 5.43
N LEU A 23 2.09 -13.00 4.25
CA LEU A 23 0.80 -13.43 3.67
C LEU A 23 0.87 -14.77 2.91
N GLY A 24 2.03 -15.42 2.85
CA GLY A 24 2.29 -16.66 2.12
C GLY A 24 1.72 -17.95 2.74
N GLY A 25 0.87 -17.85 3.76
CA GLY A 25 0.13 -18.98 4.29
C GLY A 25 -1.30 -19.00 3.73
N GLY A 26 -1.57 -19.83 2.73
CA GLY A 26 -2.94 -20.17 2.33
C GLY A 26 -3.50 -19.48 1.08
N LEU A 27 -2.68 -18.88 0.23
CA LEU A 27 -3.10 -18.54 -1.12
C LEU A 27 -3.32 -19.84 -1.93
N PRO A 28 -4.52 -20.10 -2.47
CA PRO A 28 -4.74 -21.24 -3.36
C PRO A 28 -3.85 -21.14 -4.60
N GLU A 29 -3.31 -22.28 -5.08
CA GLU A 29 -2.46 -22.33 -6.27
C GLU A 29 -3.16 -21.72 -7.50
N GLU A 30 -4.48 -21.89 -7.60
CA GLU A 30 -5.27 -21.31 -8.67
C GLU A 30 -5.28 -19.78 -8.60
N ALA A 31 -5.35 -19.20 -7.40
CA ALA A 31 -5.31 -17.75 -7.21
C ALA A 31 -3.91 -17.21 -7.52
N GLU A 32 -2.86 -17.91 -7.09
CA GLU A 32 -1.47 -17.58 -7.43
C GLU A 32 -1.26 -17.58 -8.94
N HIS A 33 -1.74 -18.61 -9.63
CA HIS A 33 -1.67 -18.69 -11.09
C HIS A 33 -2.39 -17.50 -11.76
N GLN A 34 -3.55 -17.06 -11.25
CA GLN A 34 -4.23 -15.88 -11.77
C GLN A 34 -3.43 -14.58 -11.54
N LEU A 35 -2.76 -14.42 -10.38
CA LEU A 35 -1.87 -13.27 -10.15
C LEU A 35 -0.67 -13.26 -11.10
N TRP A 36 -0.13 -14.45 -11.39
CA TRP A 36 0.93 -14.60 -12.39
C TRP A 36 0.44 -14.21 -13.80
N GLN A 37 -0.72 -14.71 -14.22
CA GLN A 37 -1.33 -14.35 -15.52
C GLN A 37 -1.62 -12.85 -15.64
N ALA A 38 -2.11 -12.21 -14.57
CA ALA A 38 -2.31 -10.77 -14.53
C ALA A 38 -1.01 -10.00 -14.77
N SER A 39 0.10 -10.48 -14.20
CA SER A 39 1.42 -9.88 -14.39
C SER A 39 1.93 -10.03 -15.83
N GLN A 40 1.75 -11.22 -16.43
CA GLN A 40 2.15 -11.50 -17.81
C GLN A 40 1.33 -10.67 -18.83
N SER A 41 0.07 -10.42 -18.51
CA SER A 41 -0.86 -9.65 -19.34
C SER A 41 -0.93 -8.16 -18.97
N TYR A 42 -0.02 -7.64 -18.15
CA TYR A 42 -0.07 -6.25 -17.63
C TYR A 42 -0.24 -5.15 -18.71
N HIS A 43 0.25 -5.41 -19.93
CA HIS A 43 0.13 -4.49 -21.07
C HIS A 43 -1.29 -4.44 -21.68
N LEU A 44 -2.16 -5.39 -21.33
CA LEU A 44 -3.55 -5.51 -21.76
C LEU A 44 -4.47 -5.28 -20.54
N ASP A 45 -4.89 -4.03 -20.34
CA ASP A 45 -5.61 -3.59 -19.14
C ASP A 45 -6.80 -4.50 -18.77
N ASP A 46 -7.70 -4.75 -19.72
CA ASP A 46 -8.90 -5.55 -19.49
C ASP A 46 -8.58 -7.00 -19.12
N VAL A 47 -7.54 -7.58 -19.73
CA VAL A 47 -7.13 -8.97 -19.51
C VAL A 47 -6.46 -9.11 -18.15
N ALA A 48 -5.54 -8.21 -17.82
CA ALA A 48 -4.87 -8.20 -16.52
C ALA A 48 -5.88 -7.98 -15.38
N GLU A 49 -6.82 -7.05 -15.53
CA GLU A 49 -7.85 -6.80 -14.53
C GLU A 49 -8.81 -7.99 -14.38
N ALA A 50 -9.13 -8.70 -15.47
CA ALA A 50 -9.94 -9.92 -15.42
C ALA A 50 -9.24 -11.04 -14.63
N HIS A 51 -7.94 -11.23 -14.82
CA HIS A 51 -7.16 -12.19 -14.04
C HIS A 51 -7.11 -11.81 -12.54
N LEU A 52 -6.94 -10.53 -12.21
CA LEU A 52 -7.01 -10.07 -10.81
C LEU A 52 -8.38 -10.33 -10.17
N LYS A 53 -9.47 -10.09 -10.90
CA LYS A 53 -10.84 -10.42 -10.44
C LYS A 53 -11.03 -11.92 -10.23
N GLN A 54 -10.44 -12.75 -11.09
CA GLN A 54 -10.48 -14.19 -10.91
C GLN A 54 -9.67 -14.63 -9.67
N ALA A 55 -8.50 -14.03 -9.43
CA ALA A 55 -7.74 -14.26 -8.20
C ALA A 55 -8.54 -13.88 -6.95
N GLU A 56 -9.27 -12.77 -6.98
CA GLU A 56 -10.16 -12.32 -5.89
C GLU A 56 -11.34 -13.24 -5.65
N ALA A 57 -11.94 -13.79 -6.70
CA ALA A 57 -13.01 -14.77 -6.56
C ALA A 57 -12.52 -16.06 -5.87
N LEU A 58 -11.27 -16.44 -6.09
CA LEU A 58 -10.64 -17.64 -5.52
C LEU A 58 -10.13 -17.40 -4.09
N ALA A 59 -9.63 -16.19 -3.82
CA ALA A 59 -9.03 -15.81 -2.55
C ALA A 59 -9.51 -14.42 -2.11
N PRO A 60 -10.80 -14.29 -1.70
CA PRO A 60 -11.39 -13.02 -1.35
C PRO A 60 -10.67 -12.40 -0.15
N ASP A 61 -10.37 -11.10 -0.26
CA ASP A 61 -9.61 -10.33 0.74
C ASP A 61 -8.22 -10.92 1.10
N HIS A 62 -7.68 -11.82 0.28
CA HIS A 62 -6.31 -12.27 0.44
C HIS A 62 -5.37 -11.11 0.08
N ALA A 63 -4.37 -10.85 0.92
CA ALA A 63 -3.59 -9.63 0.74
C ALA A 63 -2.70 -9.67 -0.51
N ALA A 64 -2.20 -10.83 -0.94
CA ALA A 64 -1.52 -10.96 -2.24
C ALA A 64 -2.39 -10.43 -3.40
N VAL A 65 -3.69 -10.71 -3.37
CA VAL A 65 -4.66 -10.23 -4.36
C VAL A 65 -4.87 -8.73 -4.23
N LEU A 66 -5.04 -8.22 -3.01
CA LEU A 66 -5.16 -6.78 -2.76
C LEU A 66 -3.91 -6.01 -3.23
N ILE A 67 -2.71 -6.53 -2.95
CA ILE A 67 -1.44 -5.95 -3.41
C ILE A 67 -1.36 -5.96 -4.95
N GLY A 68 -1.81 -7.06 -5.59
CA GLY A 68 -1.91 -7.15 -7.04
C GLY A 68 -2.78 -6.05 -7.65
N PHE A 69 -4.01 -5.87 -7.14
CA PHE A 69 -4.88 -4.78 -7.58
C PHE A 69 -4.31 -3.40 -7.30
N TYR A 70 -3.73 -3.19 -6.11
CA TYR A 70 -3.13 -1.91 -5.75
C TYR A 70 -2.06 -1.51 -6.76
N ARG A 71 -1.11 -2.42 -7.05
CA ARG A 71 -0.03 -2.20 -8.02
C ARG A 71 -0.57 -1.94 -9.41
N PHE A 72 -1.53 -2.75 -9.86
CA PHE A 72 -2.15 -2.58 -11.16
C PHE A 72 -2.75 -1.18 -11.34
N TYR A 73 -3.63 -0.76 -10.43
CA TYR A 73 -4.25 0.57 -10.52
C TYR A 73 -3.26 1.71 -10.33
N PHE A 74 -2.30 1.55 -9.41
CA PHE A 74 -1.29 2.56 -9.13
C PHE A 74 -0.42 2.85 -10.37
N TYR A 75 0.15 1.80 -10.98
CA TYR A 75 1.04 1.97 -12.13
C TYR A 75 0.30 2.39 -13.41
N LYS A 76 -1.01 2.10 -13.51
CA LYS A 76 -1.88 2.62 -14.58
C LYS A 76 -2.37 4.05 -14.33
N GLY A 77 -2.00 4.67 -13.21
CA GLY A 77 -2.46 6.03 -12.85
C GLY A 77 -3.93 6.11 -12.44
N ARG A 78 -4.60 4.99 -12.21
CA ARG A 78 -6.00 4.91 -11.74
C ARG A 78 -6.05 5.12 -10.22
N LEU A 79 -5.67 6.31 -9.79
CA LEU A 79 -5.40 6.61 -8.38
C LEU A 79 -6.63 6.44 -7.46
N ASN A 80 -7.84 6.75 -7.93
CA ASN A 80 -9.07 6.52 -7.17
C ASN A 80 -9.30 5.02 -6.91
N ASP A 81 -9.00 4.16 -7.89
CA ASP A 81 -9.13 2.72 -7.73
C ASP A 81 -8.04 2.18 -6.80
N ALA A 82 -6.80 2.65 -6.95
CA ALA A 82 -5.70 2.33 -6.04
C ALA A 82 -6.04 2.73 -4.60
N LEU A 83 -6.67 3.90 -4.38
CA LEU A 83 -7.08 4.36 -3.06
C LEU A 83 -8.15 3.45 -2.44
N ARG A 84 -9.11 2.97 -3.24
CA ARG A 84 -10.11 2.01 -2.77
C ARG A 84 -9.44 0.72 -2.28
N ILE A 85 -8.44 0.23 -3.00
CA ILE A 85 -7.69 -0.96 -2.59
C ILE A 85 -6.81 -0.68 -1.37
N ALA A 86 -6.14 0.47 -1.30
CA ALA A 86 -5.35 0.85 -0.13
C ALA A 86 -6.18 0.86 1.16
N LYS A 87 -7.44 1.34 1.09
CA LYS A 87 -8.37 1.27 2.23
C LYS A 87 -8.70 -0.16 2.64
N ARG A 88 -8.85 -1.09 1.68
CA ARG A 88 -9.04 -2.52 1.96
C ARG A 88 -7.80 -3.14 2.59
N CYS A 89 -6.61 -2.83 2.07
CA CYS A 89 -5.35 -3.25 2.67
C CYS A 89 -5.23 -2.74 4.12
N LEU A 90 -5.62 -1.49 4.40
CA LEU A 90 -5.60 -0.94 5.76
C LEU A 90 -6.54 -1.68 6.69
N ALA A 91 -7.77 -1.94 6.24
CA ALA A 91 -8.74 -2.70 7.03
C ALA A 91 -8.23 -4.11 7.34
N LYS A 92 -7.66 -4.80 6.33
CA LYS A 92 -7.04 -6.10 6.54
C LYS A 92 -5.87 -6.03 7.51
N ALA A 93 -4.93 -5.12 7.28
CA ALA A 93 -3.79 -4.93 8.16
C ALA A 93 -4.21 -4.64 9.60
N ALA A 94 -5.26 -3.85 9.80
CA ALA A 94 -5.81 -3.59 11.13
C ALA A 94 -6.34 -4.88 11.78
N VAL A 95 -7.09 -5.70 11.04
CA VAL A 95 -7.61 -6.99 11.54
C VAL A 95 -6.47 -7.94 11.92
N GLU A 96 -5.47 -8.12 11.04
CA GLU A 96 -4.36 -9.04 11.28
C GLU A 96 -3.47 -8.62 12.47
N ASN A 97 -3.44 -7.32 12.79
CA ASN A 97 -2.72 -6.77 13.93
C ASN A 97 -3.58 -6.61 15.19
N HIS A 98 -4.87 -6.98 15.15
CA HIS A 98 -5.83 -6.70 16.22
C HIS A 98 -5.92 -5.20 16.61
N LEU A 99 -5.80 -4.31 15.62
CA LEU A 99 -5.86 -2.86 15.78
C LEU A 99 -7.29 -2.33 15.65
N PRO A 100 -7.56 -1.10 16.12
CA PRO A 100 -8.77 -0.37 15.78
C PRO A 100 -9.04 -0.31 14.26
N PRO A 101 -10.31 -0.41 13.84
CA PRO A 101 -10.67 -0.47 12.42
C PRO A 101 -10.35 0.82 11.66
N HIS A 102 -10.40 1.97 12.35
CA HIS A 102 -9.99 3.24 11.76
C HIS A 102 -8.55 3.55 12.17
N TRP A 103 -7.68 3.79 11.18
CA TRP A 103 -6.27 4.13 11.39
C TRP A 103 -6.02 5.32 12.34
N ARG A 104 -7.00 6.25 12.48
CA ARG A 104 -6.90 7.42 13.35
C ARG A 104 -6.89 7.03 14.83
N ASP A 105 -7.56 5.93 15.15
CA ASP A 105 -7.70 5.43 16.52
C ASP A 105 -6.53 4.53 16.92
N VAL A 106 -5.64 4.20 15.96
CA VAL A 106 -4.43 3.41 16.23
C VAL A 106 -3.44 4.26 17.04
N ARG A 107 -2.90 3.65 18.09
CA ARG A 107 -1.97 4.26 19.04
C ARG A 107 -0.67 3.46 19.09
N PRO A 108 0.46 4.08 19.49
CA PRO A 108 1.75 3.41 19.57
C PRO A 108 1.73 2.15 20.45
N GLU A 109 0.88 2.12 21.49
CA GLU A 109 0.82 0.98 22.42
C GLU A 109 0.09 -0.24 21.86
N HIS A 110 -0.56 -0.13 20.69
CA HIS A 110 -1.33 -1.25 20.13
C HIS A 110 -0.45 -2.30 19.45
N ALA A 111 0.76 -1.96 19.00
CA ALA A 111 1.69 -2.89 18.39
C ALA A 111 3.13 -2.36 18.36
N GLU A 112 4.09 -3.22 18.05
CA GLU A 112 5.51 -2.89 17.92
C GLU A 112 5.83 -2.19 16.58
N PHE A 113 5.34 -0.96 16.39
CA PHE A 113 5.53 -0.19 15.15
C PHE A 113 6.98 0.25 14.89
N GLY A 114 7.77 0.39 15.97
CA GLY A 114 9.18 0.85 15.90
C GLY A 114 10.19 -0.23 15.53
N SER A 115 9.77 -1.50 15.37
CA SER A 115 10.67 -2.61 15.05
C SER A 115 10.43 -3.13 13.63
N PHE A 116 11.53 -3.45 12.93
CA PHE A 116 11.46 -4.13 11.62
C PHE A 116 11.20 -5.63 11.74
N ASP A 117 11.42 -6.21 12.93
CA ASP A 117 11.23 -7.63 13.17
C ASP A 117 9.74 -7.99 13.24
N HIS A 118 8.87 -7.00 13.44
CA HIS A 118 7.42 -7.15 13.49
C HIS A 118 6.80 -6.80 12.14
N MET A 119 6.58 -7.85 11.35
CA MET A 119 6.15 -7.69 9.97
C MET A 119 4.73 -7.10 9.86
N LEU A 120 3.79 -7.55 10.70
CA LEU A 120 2.37 -7.14 10.63
C LEU A 120 2.19 -5.63 10.89
N PRO A 121 2.79 -5.03 11.94
CA PRO A 121 2.73 -3.59 12.14
C PRO A 121 3.41 -2.83 11.02
N ARG A 122 4.51 -3.40 10.48
CA ARG A 122 5.21 -2.81 9.33
C ARG A 122 4.35 -2.77 8.07
N PHE A 123 3.57 -3.82 7.80
CA PHE A 123 2.59 -3.84 6.71
C PHE A 123 1.53 -2.75 6.86
N PHE A 124 0.98 -2.60 8.08
CA PHE A 124 0.03 -1.53 8.37
C PHE A 124 0.62 -0.14 8.08
N MET A 125 1.85 0.10 8.54
CA MET A 125 2.56 1.36 8.36
C MET A 125 2.85 1.68 6.89
N PHE A 126 3.34 0.71 6.11
CA PHE A 126 3.54 0.89 4.67
C PHE A 126 2.22 1.14 3.92
N THR A 127 1.16 0.43 4.31
CA THR A 127 -0.17 0.63 3.71
C THR A 127 -0.70 2.04 4.02
N LEU A 128 -0.54 2.53 5.26
CA LEU A 128 -0.96 3.88 5.64
C LEU A 128 -0.12 4.95 4.94
N LYS A 129 1.18 4.68 4.68
CA LYS A 129 2.02 5.55 3.84
C LYS A 129 1.51 5.61 2.39
N GLY A 130 1.16 4.47 1.80
CA GLY A 130 0.57 4.42 0.46
C GLY A 130 -0.77 5.15 0.38
N TYR A 131 -1.63 5.00 1.39
CA TYR A 131 -2.88 5.77 1.54
C TYR A 131 -2.61 7.27 1.58
N ALA A 132 -1.67 7.73 2.41
CA ALA A 132 -1.31 9.14 2.51
C ALA A 132 -0.84 9.71 1.16
N TYR A 133 0.06 8.99 0.49
CA TYR A 133 0.57 9.37 -0.82
C TYR A 133 -0.55 9.50 -1.86
N LEU A 134 -1.47 8.53 -1.92
CA LEU A 134 -2.61 8.56 -2.84
C LEU A 134 -3.54 9.73 -2.55
N GLN A 135 -3.82 10.02 -1.28
CA GLN A 135 -4.63 11.18 -0.90
C GLN A 135 -3.99 12.49 -1.38
N MET A 136 -2.68 12.66 -1.17
CA MET A 136 -1.95 13.84 -1.63
C MET A 136 -1.98 13.96 -3.16
N ARG A 137 -1.73 12.86 -3.89
CA ARG A 137 -1.79 12.83 -5.37
C ARG A 137 -3.18 13.11 -5.94
N LEU A 138 -4.24 12.90 -5.16
CA LEU A 138 -5.62 13.21 -5.50
C LEU A 138 -6.03 14.63 -5.08
N GLY A 139 -5.12 15.43 -4.52
CA GLY A 139 -5.39 16.79 -4.04
C GLY A 139 -5.93 16.87 -2.62
N ASN A 140 -6.12 15.74 -1.93
CA ASN A 140 -6.61 15.68 -0.54
C ASN A 140 -5.44 15.90 0.45
N LEU A 141 -4.77 17.05 0.35
CA LEU A 141 -3.53 17.35 1.08
C LEU A 141 -3.69 17.26 2.60
N VAL A 142 -4.80 17.79 3.14
CA VAL A 142 -5.09 17.73 4.58
C VAL A 142 -5.18 16.29 5.09
N GLU A 143 -5.92 15.43 4.37
CA GLU A 143 -6.07 14.01 4.73
C GLU A 143 -4.74 13.28 4.66
N GLY A 144 -3.97 13.53 3.61
CA GLY A 144 -2.63 12.97 3.44
C GLY A 144 -1.70 13.37 4.59
N ARG A 145 -1.67 14.66 4.94
CA ARG A 145 -0.83 15.20 6.03
C ARG A 145 -1.20 14.56 7.37
N LEU A 146 -2.49 14.41 7.68
CA LEU A 146 -2.96 13.74 8.89
C LEU A 146 -2.50 12.27 8.96
N ALA A 147 -2.55 11.56 7.84
CA ALA A 147 -2.07 10.18 7.78
C ALA A 147 -0.55 10.09 8.00
N VAL A 148 0.23 11.00 7.41
CA VAL A 148 1.69 11.04 7.67
C VAL A 148 2.00 11.40 9.12
N GLN A 149 1.27 12.35 9.71
CA GLN A 149 1.46 12.69 11.11
C GLN A 149 1.17 11.51 12.04
N LYS A 150 0.16 10.69 11.71
CA LYS A 150 -0.10 9.44 12.43
C LYS A 150 1.04 8.43 12.26
N LEU A 151 1.64 8.30 11.08
CA LEU A 151 2.81 7.45 10.91
C LEU A 151 3.97 7.88 11.83
N LEU A 152 4.21 9.19 11.95
CA LEU A 152 5.27 9.72 12.81
C LEU A 152 4.95 9.62 14.31
N ASP A 153 3.66 9.57 14.67
CA ASP A 153 3.19 9.28 16.03
C ASP A 153 3.44 7.80 16.38
N LEU A 154 3.14 6.88 15.46
CA LEU A 154 3.35 5.44 15.65
C LEU A 154 4.83 5.03 15.64
N ASP A 155 5.64 5.67 14.78
CA ASP A 155 7.09 5.48 14.74
C ASP A 155 7.82 6.83 14.60
N PRO A 156 8.22 7.45 15.73
CA PRO A 156 8.97 8.71 15.74
C PRO A 156 10.33 8.63 15.04
N THR A 157 10.91 7.43 14.92
CA THR A 157 12.21 7.22 14.26
C THR A 157 12.11 7.21 12.74
N ASP A 158 10.89 7.26 12.20
CA ASP A 158 10.58 7.36 10.77
C ASP A 158 11.25 6.26 9.92
N LYS A 159 11.24 5.01 10.41
CA LYS A 159 11.88 3.87 9.74
C LYS A 159 11.25 3.54 8.38
N ILE A 160 10.00 3.93 8.15
CA ILE A 160 9.36 3.81 6.83
C ILE A 160 9.61 5.03 5.93
N GLY A 161 10.28 6.08 6.42
CA GLY A 161 10.54 7.31 5.67
C GLY A 161 9.27 8.01 5.19
N ALA A 162 8.29 8.19 6.08
CA ALA A 162 7.05 8.91 5.82
C ALA A 162 7.24 10.43 5.73
N ARG A 163 8.26 10.99 6.40
CA ARG A 163 8.52 12.44 6.41
C ARG A 163 8.76 13.03 5.02
N VAL A 164 9.32 12.24 4.11
CA VAL A 164 9.53 12.64 2.69
C VAL A 164 8.23 13.10 2.02
N LEU A 165 7.07 12.59 2.43
CA LEU A 165 5.78 13.00 1.87
C LEU A 165 5.39 14.42 2.30
N LEU A 166 5.74 14.83 3.53
CA LEU A 166 5.50 16.21 3.99
C LEU A 166 6.37 17.19 3.21
N GLU A 167 7.66 16.87 3.02
CA GLU A 167 8.60 17.72 2.30
C GLU A 167 8.17 17.97 0.85
N VAL A 168 7.54 17.00 0.21
CA VAL A 168 7.01 17.15 -1.15
C VAL A 168 5.77 18.05 -1.17
N VAL A 169 4.84 17.88 -0.23
CA VAL A 169 3.63 18.72 -0.15
C VAL A 169 3.98 20.15 0.19
N ASP A 170 4.88 20.38 1.16
CA ASP A 170 5.28 21.73 1.58
C ASP A 170 5.92 22.51 0.40
N ARG A 171 6.62 21.84 -0.52
CA ARG A 171 7.16 22.48 -1.74
C ARG A 171 6.07 22.86 -2.73
N VAL A 172 5.06 22.02 -2.92
CA VAL A 172 3.94 22.31 -3.82
C VAL A 172 3.12 23.49 -3.29
N GLU A 173 2.87 23.54 -1.97
CA GLU A 173 2.15 24.66 -1.35
C GLU A 173 2.90 26.00 -1.48
N LEU A 174 4.24 25.99 -1.45
CA LEU A 174 5.07 27.19 -1.64
C LEU A 174 5.17 27.66 -3.10
N ASP A 175 4.98 26.76 -4.07
CA ASP A 175 5.00 27.11 -5.51
C ASP A 175 3.62 27.62 -6.00
N ASP A 176 2.55 27.36 -5.24
CA ASP A 176 1.17 27.81 -5.53
C ASP A 176 0.80 29.16 -4.84
N GLU A 177 1.70 29.73 -4.02
CA GLU A 177 1.61 31.08 -3.42
C GLU A 177 2.39 32.15 -4.21
#